data_AF-A0A9W8MRM7-F1
#
_entry.id   AF-A0A9W8MRM7-F1
#
_cell.length_a   1.000
_cell.length_b   1.000
_cell.length_c   1.000
_cell.angle_alpha   90.00
_cell.angle_beta   90.00
_cell.angle_gamma   90.00
#
_symmetry.space_group_name_H-M   'P 1'
#
loop_
_entity.id
_entity.type
_entity.pdbx_description
1 polymer ?
#
loop_
_entity_poly.entity_id
_entity_poly.type
_entity_poly.pdbx_seq_one_letter_code
_entity_poly.pdbx_strand_id
1 'polypeptide(L)'
;MQVRSNNDMHQKQPNDGSFNSEGSRVHCAAPYCEPLYEHTTLGTPEGKPRIELAVDADQSPNVLQAANWLTAYEVMRGGEPEAWRLTTENAEDASGREEVVATMQGILFKKDLPPFTNKISQRGAYARYLRQSVTLVGFDTPSFNSAVHAITQIHGLFARSVGTENLEQCGMVSHSEDHSCVETSNRYFTPKKDVTSCTSIQFSPDVDPHGYLAEAAGPNLFHGEDNEVYYYERTIDRSGKDYKFIPTRPGKFQVGDIVEVQTSFIAVPLRDNKFKTSMILRSITLLEGRHTQDAAAAKVSQLLMHPRSQVKVFRRRVGYGDEEMAIARAKMTRMDIDEHEDSHHDNENIEDTSVSSKSDDTNLD
;
A
#
# COMPACT_ATOMS: atom_id res chain seq x y z
N MET A 1 35.18 -48.94 -41.00
CA MET A 1 36.02 -47.98 -41.75
C MET A 1 36.00 -46.67 -40.97
N GLN A 2 36.91 -46.38 -40.02
CA GLN A 2 38.32 -45.90 -40.17
C GLN A 2 38.42 -44.79 -41.23
N VAL A 3 38.89 -43.56 -40.96
CA VAL A 3 40.18 -43.07 -40.40
C VAL A 3 39.99 -41.59 -39.92
N ARG A 4 40.23 -41.19 -38.66
CA ARG A 4 41.42 -40.56 -37.98
C ARG A 4 42.09 -39.31 -38.62
N SER A 5 42.20 -38.21 -37.85
CA SER A 5 43.43 -37.47 -37.44
C SER A 5 43.02 -36.18 -36.68
N ASN A 6 43.20 -36.03 -35.36
CA ASN A 6 44.37 -35.61 -34.56
C ASN A 6 45.01 -34.25 -34.94
N ASN A 7 44.95 -33.28 -34.00
CA ASN A 7 46.15 -32.77 -33.31
C ASN A 7 45.84 -31.90 -32.06
N ASP A 8 46.45 -32.30 -30.94
CA ASP A 8 46.67 -31.57 -29.69
C ASP A 8 47.97 -30.74 -29.79
N MET A 9 48.06 -29.63 -29.04
CA MET A 9 49.30 -29.29 -28.32
C MET A 9 49.09 -28.31 -27.15
N HIS A 10 49.62 -28.72 -25.99
CA HIS A 10 49.78 -28.03 -24.71
C HIS A 10 50.73 -26.81 -24.73
N GLN A 11 50.59 -25.92 -23.74
CA GLN A 11 51.59 -25.58 -22.67
C GLN A 11 51.09 -24.38 -21.83
N LYS A 12 50.81 -24.56 -20.53
CA LYS A 12 51.67 -24.48 -19.31
C LYS A 12 51.80 -23.07 -18.69
N GLN A 13 51.33 -22.94 -17.44
CA GLN A 13 51.66 -21.90 -16.44
C GLN A 13 53.11 -22.05 -15.93
N PRO A 14 53.67 -21.07 -15.17
CA PRO A 14 53.66 -21.10 -13.68
C PRO A 14 53.35 -19.72 -13.00
N ASN A 15 52.72 -19.66 -11.80
CA ASN A 15 53.28 -19.56 -10.41
C ASN A 15 54.21 -18.35 -10.17
N ASP A 16 54.30 -17.64 -9.04
CA ASP A 16 53.88 -17.76 -7.63
C ASP A 16 54.06 -16.38 -6.96
N GLY A 17 53.47 -16.14 -5.78
CA GLY A 17 53.83 -14.96 -4.96
C GLY A 17 52.96 -14.73 -3.72
N SER A 18 53.21 -15.51 -2.68
CA SER A 18 52.56 -15.52 -1.36
C SER A 18 53.17 -14.56 -0.31
N PHE A 19 52.57 -14.55 0.91
CA PHE A 19 53.00 -14.02 2.24
C PHE A 19 52.54 -12.59 2.59
N ASN A 20 52.08 -12.20 3.79
CA ASN A 20 51.93 -12.81 5.14
C ASN A 20 50.96 -11.90 5.97
N SER A 21 49.99 -12.39 6.75
CA SER A 21 49.99 -12.78 8.19
C SER A 21 49.98 -11.65 9.25
N GLU A 22 49.20 -11.90 10.31
CA GLU A 22 49.05 -11.17 11.60
C GLU A 22 48.11 -9.95 11.59
N GLY A 23 47.17 -9.72 12.51
CA GLY A 23 46.92 -10.29 13.83
C GLY A 23 46.61 -9.14 14.81
N SER A 24 45.35 -8.83 15.09
CA SER A 24 44.95 -8.12 16.31
C SER A 24 43.45 -8.19 16.57
N ARG A 25 43.12 -8.78 17.73
CA ARG A 25 41.90 -8.48 18.51
C ARG A 25 41.85 -6.98 18.79
N VAL A 26 40.64 -6.42 18.92
CA VAL A 26 40.20 -5.61 20.08
C VAL A 26 38.82 -4.95 19.79
N HIS A 27 37.95 -5.05 20.80
CA HIS A 27 36.73 -4.31 21.14
C HIS A 27 35.47 -4.34 20.23
N CYS A 28 34.50 -5.11 20.73
CA CYS A 28 33.08 -4.82 20.64
C CYS A 28 32.76 -3.44 21.23
N ALA A 29 32.17 -2.56 20.42
CA ALA A 29 31.30 -1.47 20.87
C ALA A 29 30.41 -1.08 19.69
N ALA A 30 29.12 -1.33 19.81
CA ALA A 30 28.12 -0.82 18.90
C ALA A 30 27.90 0.68 19.17
N PRO A 31 27.93 1.55 18.16
CA PRO A 31 27.17 2.77 18.18
C PRO A 31 25.92 2.59 17.33
N TYR A 32 24.79 3.01 17.89
CA TYR A 32 23.56 3.29 17.16
C TYR A 32 23.87 4.13 15.92
N CYS A 33 23.80 3.52 14.73
CA CYS A 33 23.68 4.25 13.48
C CYS A 33 22.20 4.50 13.24
N GLU A 34 21.74 5.70 13.60
CA GLU A 34 20.53 6.27 13.00
C GLU A 34 20.77 6.39 11.48
N PRO A 35 19.87 5.90 10.61
CA PRO A 35 19.92 6.26 9.22
C PRO A 35 19.49 7.73 9.09
N LEU A 36 20.49 8.59 8.90
CA LEU A 36 20.30 9.93 8.33
C LEU A 36 19.61 9.75 6.97
N TYR A 37 18.30 9.91 6.94
CA TYR A 37 17.58 10.22 5.70
C TYR A 37 18.07 11.59 5.25
N GLU A 38 19.05 11.63 4.36
CA GLU A 38 19.33 12.82 3.57
C GLU A 38 18.04 13.17 2.82
N HIS A 39 17.40 14.25 3.27
CA HIS A 39 16.30 14.89 2.59
C HIS A 39 16.82 15.50 1.29
N THR A 40 16.94 14.67 0.25
CA THR A 40 16.98 15.17 -1.12
C THR A 40 15.59 15.72 -1.41
N THR A 41 15.48 17.05 -1.45
CA THR A 41 14.36 17.76 -2.06
C THR A 41 14.29 17.34 -3.52
N LEU A 42 13.55 16.27 -3.79
CA LEU A 42 13.16 15.88 -5.13
C LEU A 42 12.23 16.97 -5.66
N GLY A 43 12.76 17.76 -6.57
CA GLY A 43 11.95 18.60 -7.44
C GLY A 43 10.88 17.75 -8.11
N THR A 44 9.68 18.30 -8.18
CA THR A 44 8.62 17.84 -9.06
C THR A 44 9.19 17.61 -10.46
N PRO A 45 8.88 16.47 -11.13
CA PRO A 45 9.19 16.33 -12.55
C PRO A 45 8.22 17.21 -13.32
N GLU A 46 8.55 18.50 -13.45
CA GLU A 46 8.04 19.36 -14.51
C GLU A 46 8.55 18.78 -15.83
N GLY A 47 7.66 18.28 -16.69
CA GLY A 47 8.06 17.82 -18.04
C GLY A 47 7.18 16.75 -18.68
N LYS A 48 6.44 15.96 -17.91
CA LYS A 48 5.59 14.91 -18.52
C LYS A 48 4.27 15.46 -19.07
N PRO A 49 3.85 15.11 -20.30
CA PRO A 49 2.57 15.48 -20.87
C PRO A 49 1.45 14.90 -20.02
N ARG A 50 0.79 15.78 -19.27
CA ARG A 50 -0.32 15.46 -18.37
C ARG A 50 -1.63 15.59 -19.15
N ILE A 51 -2.35 14.48 -19.32
CA ILE A 51 -3.73 14.55 -19.79
C ILE A 51 -4.63 14.73 -18.59
N GLU A 52 -5.19 15.91 -18.41
CA GLU A 52 -6.38 16.06 -17.58
C GLU A 52 -7.57 15.51 -18.38
N LEU A 53 -8.13 14.38 -17.91
CA LEU A 53 -9.30 13.77 -18.57
C LEU A 53 -10.59 14.58 -18.37
N ALA A 54 -10.51 15.67 -17.59
CA ALA A 54 -11.52 16.70 -17.52
C ALA A 54 -11.17 17.79 -18.56
N VAL A 55 -11.84 17.75 -19.71
CA VAL A 55 -11.87 18.89 -20.62
C VAL A 55 -12.58 20.03 -19.88
N ASP A 56 -11.92 21.17 -19.73
CA ASP A 56 -12.45 22.35 -19.04
C ASP A 56 -13.91 22.63 -19.45
N ALA A 57 -14.82 22.55 -18.48
CA ALA A 57 -16.26 22.72 -18.70
C ALA A 57 -16.66 24.18 -19.00
N ASP A 58 -15.71 25.12 -19.02
CA ASP A 58 -15.96 26.55 -19.19
C ASP A 58 -15.66 27.06 -20.62
N GLN A 59 -15.30 26.17 -21.55
CA GLN A 59 -15.25 26.51 -22.96
C GLN A 59 -16.45 25.91 -23.68
N SER A 60 -17.32 26.80 -24.18
CA SER A 60 -18.41 26.45 -25.10
C SER A 60 -17.89 25.51 -26.19
N PRO A 61 -18.65 24.48 -26.61
CA PRO A 61 -18.14 23.45 -27.51
C PRO A 61 -17.98 24.04 -28.90
N ASN A 62 -16.81 24.59 -29.18
CA ASN A 62 -16.42 24.94 -30.53
C ASN A 62 -16.13 23.61 -31.24
N VAL A 63 -17.13 23.10 -31.95
CA VAL A 63 -17.18 21.79 -32.63
C VAL A 63 -15.99 21.55 -33.59
N LEU A 64 -15.20 22.58 -33.89
CA LEU A 64 -14.02 22.52 -34.76
C LEU A 64 -12.66 22.45 -34.00
N GLN A 65 -12.65 22.62 -32.67
CA GLN A 65 -11.46 22.38 -31.83
C GLN A 65 -11.42 20.98 -31.20
N ALA A 66 -12.49 20.20 -31.34
CA ALA A 66 -12.48 18.74 -31.24
C ALA A 66 -11.73 18.09 -32.43
N ALA A 67 -10.68 18.77 -32.92
CA ALA A 67 -9.66 18.16 -33.76
C ALA A 67 -9.17 16.93 -33.01
N ASN A 68 -9.37 15.77 -33.61
CA ASN A 68 -9.21 14.43 -33.07
C ASN A 68 -8.02 14.32 -32.10
N TRP A 69 -8.20 14.64 -30.81
CA TRP A 69 -7.11 14.71 -29.83
C TRP A 69 -6.38 13.37 -29.72
N LEU A 70 -7.07 12.28 -30.07
CA LEU A 70 -6.54 10.93 -30.20
C LEU A 70 -5.39 10.81 -31.21
N THR A 71 -5.21 11.72 -32.18
CA THR A 71 -4.11 11.67 -33.15
C THR A 71 -2.74 11.93 -32.54
N ALA A 72 -2.69 12.59 -31.37
CA ALA A 72 -1.46 12.78 -30.62
C ALA A 72 -0.99 11.49 -29.94
N TYR A 73 -1.83 10.45 -29.88
CA TYR A 73 -1.57 9.21 -29.16
C TYR A 73 -1.47 8.03 -30.09
N GLU A 74 -0.57 7.12 -29.74
CA GLU A 74 -0.32 5.90 -30.48
C GLU A 74 -0.28 4.72 -29.52
N VAL A 75 -0.88 3.60 -29.92
CA VAL A 75 -0.79 2.36 -29.15
C VAL A 75 0.39 1.56 -29.71
N MET A 76 1.43 1.41 -28.90
CA MET A 76 2.63 0.68 -29.28
C MET A 76 2.81 -0.56 -28.41
N ARG A 77 3.43 -1.59 -28.97
CA ARG A 77 3.84 -2.78 -28.23
C ARG A 77 5.23 -2.55 -27.63
N GLY A 78 5.36 -2.72 -26.31
CA GLY A 78 6.62 -2.54 -25.61
C GLY A 78 6.50 -2.51 -24.08
N GLY A 79 7.60 -2.12 -23.44
CA GLY A 79 7.77 -2.14 -21.98
C GLY A 79 8.17 -3.52 -21.44
N GLU A 80 8.53 -3.56 -20.15
CA GLU A 80 8.80 -4.80 -19.42
C GLU A 80 7.85 -4.88 -18.21
N PRO A 81 6.84 -5.78 -18.20
CA PRO A 81 6.58 -6.82 -19.19
C PRO A 81 6.00 -6.27 -20.49
N GLU A 82 6.21 -7.01 -21.58
CA GLU A 82 5.75 -6.64 -22.91
C GLU A 82 4.21 -6.59 -22.96
N ALA A 83 3.68 -5.41 -23.30
CA ALA A 83 2.25 -5.18 -23.45
C ALA A 83 1.99 -4.12 -24.53
N TRP A 84 0.75 -3.98 -24.96
CA TRP A 84 0.35 -2.82 -25.74
C TRP A 84 0.09 -1.66 -24.79
N ARG A 85 0.71 -0.50 -25.02
CA ARG A 85 0.63 0.68 -24.16
C ARG A 85 0.20 1.89 -24.97
N LEU A 86 -0.56 2.78 -24.33
CA LEU A 86 -0.85 4.08 -24.92
C LEU A 86 0.37 4.99 -24.71
N THR A 87 0.88 5.55 -25.80
CA THR A 87 2.08 6.37 -25.83
C THR A 87 1.83 7.70 -26.52
N THR A 88 2.66 8.69 -26.19
CA THR A 88 2.70 10.01 -26.83
C THR A 88 4.14 10.31 -27.24
N GLU A 89 4.32 11.25 -28.17
CA GLU A 89 5.64 11.81 -28.44
C GLU A 89 6.15 12.52 -27.19
N ASN A 90 7.41 12.25 -26.84
CA ASN A 90 8.07 12.91 -25.73
C ASN A 90 8.34 14.37 -26.13
N ALA A 91 7.95 15.30 -25.25
CA ALA A 91 8.09 16.74 -25.51
C ALA A 91 9.56 17.20 -25.58
N GLU A 92 10.47 16.50 -24.90
CA GLU A 92 11.89 16.83 -24.78
C GLU A 92 12.73 16.11 -25.85
N ASP A 93 12.34 14.89 -26.22
CA ASP A 93 13.02 14.06 -27.20
C ASP A 93 12.08 13.67 -28.35
N ALA A 94 12.19 14.34 -29.51
CA ALA A 94 11.35 14.07 -30.68
C ALA A 94 11.47 12.64 -31.26
N SER A 95 12.43 11.84 -30.78
CA SER A 95 12.59 10.41 -31.12
C SER A 95 12.15 9.47 -30.00
N GLY A 96 11.91 10.00 -28.80
CA GLY A 96 11.41 9.27 -27.65
C GLY A 96 9.89 9.22 -27.65
N ARG A 97 9.34 8.05 -27.35
CA ARG A 97 7.93 7.89 -27.00
C ARG A 97 7.85 7.62 -25.52
N GLU A 98 6.87 8.22 -24.85
CA GLU A 98 6.63 7.97 -23.43
C GLU A 98 5.22 7.44 -23.19
N GLU A 99 5.06 6.70 -22.09
CA GLU A 99 3.77 6.15 -21.68
C GLU A 99 2.84 7.28 -21.19
N VAL A 100 1.62 7.28 -21.70
CA VAL A 100 0.61 8.27 -21.31
C VAL A 100 0.17 8.01 -19.87
N VAL A 101 0.30 9.05 -19.04
CA VAL A 101 -0.26 9.09 -17.68
C VAL A 101 -1.37 10.14 -17.64
N ALA A 102 -2.60 9.69 -17.50
CA ALA A 102 -3.78 10.52 -17.45
C ALA A 102 -4.27 10.70 -16.02
N THR A 103 -4.88 11.84 -15.73
CA THR A 103 -5.39 12.18 -14.39
C THR A 103 -6.90 12.35 -14.40
N MET A 104 -7.57 11.80 -13.39
CA MET A 104 -9.01 12.00 -13.17
C MET A 104 -9.32 12.14 -11.69
N GLN A 105 -10.38 12.88 -11.39
CA GLN A 105 -10.86 13.09 -10.03
C GLN A 105 -12.20 12.38 -9.84
N GLY A 106 -12.44 11.87 -8.65
CA GLY A 106 -13.70 11.21 -8.30
C GLY A 106 -13.78 10.89 -6.82
N ILE A 107 -14.92 10.32 -6.42
CA ILE A 107 -15.12 9.85 -5.06
C ILE A 107 -14.69 8.39 -4.98
N LEU A 108 -13.89 8.06 -3.97
CA LEU A 108 -13.41 6.70 -3.75
C LEU A 108 -14.58 5.81 -3.31
N PHE A 109 -15.08 4.97 -4.21
CA PHE A 109 -16.26 4.12 -3.99
C PHE A 109 -15.87 2.76 -3.40
N LYS A 110 -14.80 2.15 -3.92
CA LYS A 110 -14.22 0.89 -3.42
C LYS A 110 -12.72 0.99 -3.45
N LYS A 111 -12.05 0.32 -2.50
CA LYS A 111 -10.59 0.28 -2.43
C LYS A 111 -10.11 -1.08 -1.93
N ASP A 112 -9.04 -1.55 -2.54
CA ASP A 112 -8.18 -2.62 -2.04
C ASP A 112 -6.76 -2.04 -2.03
N LEU A 113 -6.41 -1.41 -0.90
CA LEU A 113 -5.17 -0.66 -0.72
C LEU A 113 -4.43 -1.19 0.52
N PRO A 114 -3.10 -1.06 0.57
CA PRO A 114 -2.31 -1.42 1.75
C PRO A 114 -2.75 -0.64 3.01
N PRO A 115 -2.27 -1.00 4.22
CA PRO A 115 -1.21 -1.98 4.50
C PRO A 115 -1.66 -3.44 4.44
N PHE A 116 -0.75 -4.32 4.01
CA PHE A 116 -0.94 -5.77 4.10
C PHE A 116 -0.64 -6.25 5.51
N THR A 117 -1.69 -6.60 6.25
CA THR A 117 -1.59 -7.04 7.65
C THR A 117 -1.78 -8.54 7.82
N ASN A 118 -2.38 -9.21 6.82
CA ASN A 118 -2.66 -10.63 6.86
C ASN A 118 -1.56 -11.43 6.17
N LYS A 119 -1.19 -12.57 6.76
CA LYS A 119 -0.27 -13.52 6.13
C LYS A 119 -0.85 -14.05 4.83
N ILE A 120 -0.05 -13.99 3.77
CA ILE A 120 -0.39 -14.57 2.48
C ILE A 120 0.00 -16.05 2.52
N SER A 121 -0.92 -16.94 2.16
CA SER A 121 -0.62 -18.37 2.10
C SER A 121 0.53 -18.63 1.12
N GLN A 122 1.60 -19.28 1.60
CA GLN A 122 2.80 -19.61 0.82
C GLN A 122 2.55 -20.60 -0.34
N ARG A 123 1.31 -21.11 -0.51
CA ARG A 123 0.95 -21.92 -1.68
C ARG A 123 0.88 -21.01 -2.91
N GLY A 124 2.05 -20.83 -3.53
CA GLY A 124 2.49 -19.78 -4.47
C GLY A 124 1.70 -19.48 -5.75
N ALA A 125 0.43 -19.83 -5.85
CA ALA A 125 -0.41 -19.46 -6.99
C ALA A 125 -1.12 -18.11 -6.82
N TYR A 126 -1.43 -17.69 -5.59
CA TYR A 126 -2.25 -16.49 -5.36
C TYR A 126 -1.44 -15.19 -5.35
N ALA A 127 -0.17 -15.22 -4.94
CA ALA A 127 0.67 -14.03 -4.84
C ALA A 127 0.76 -13.26 -6.17
N ARG A 128 0.86 -13.97 -7.30
CA ARG A 128 0.92 -13.36 -8.65
C ARG A 128 -0.34 -12.57 -9.05
N TYR A 129 -1.44 -12.77 -8.35
CA TYR A 129 -2.73 -12.12 -8.59
C TYR A 129 -3.02 -11.01 -7.59
N LEU A 130 -2.14 -10.81 -6.59
CA LEU A 130 -2.27 -9.72 -5.66
C LEU A 130 -2.11 -8.40 -6.41
N ARG A 131 -3.08 -7.52 -6.17
CA ARG A 131 -3.15 -6.20 -6.75
C ARG A 131 -3.69 -5.23 -5.72
N GLN A 132 -3.38 -3.98 -5.92
CA GLN A 132 -4.10 -2.87 -5.32
C GLN A 132 -5.05 -2.31 -6.36
N SER A 133 -6.23 -1.89 -5.93
CA SER A 133 -7.20 -1.29 -6.82
C SER A 133 -8.03 -0.23 -6.13
N VAL A 134 -8.51 0.71 -6.93
CA VAL A 134 -9.50 1.69 -6.51
C VAL A 134 -10.59 1.78 -7.57
N THR A 135 -11.81 1.99 -7.12
CA THR A 135 -12.96 2.29 -7.98
C THR A 135 -13.44 3.68 -7.63
N LEU A 136 -13.52 4.54 -8.63
CA LEU A 136 -14.02 5.89 -8.51
C LEU A 136 -15.44 5.99 -9.06
N VAL A 137 -16.23 6.86 -8.45
CA VAL A 137 -17.55 7.27 -8.94
C VAL A 137 -17.60 8.80 -9.01
N GLY A 138 -18.23 9.33 -10.06
CA GLY A 138 -18.33 10.78 -10.27
C GLY A 138 -19.71 11.38 -10.00
N PHE A 139 -20.72 10.57 -9.66
CA PHE A 139 -22.14 10.98 -9.52
C PHE A 139 -22.58 11.93 -10.64
N ASP A 140 -22.30 11.54 -11.88
CA ASP A 140 -22.69 12.24 -13.11
C ASP A 140 -22.17 13.67 -13.24
N THR A 141 -21.07 14.00 -12.54
CA THR A 141 -20.35 15.26 -12.77
C THR A 141 -19.84 15.36 -14.21
N PRO A 142 -19.90 16.54 -14.85
CA PRO A 142 -19.47 16.71 -16.25
C PRO A 142 -18.02 16.28 -16.49
N SER A 143 -17.11 16.63 -15.58
CA SER A 143 -15.70 16.28 -15.67
C SER A 143 -15.46 14.77 -15.62
N PHE A 144 -16.16 14.06 -14.74
CA PHE A 144 -16.05 12.60 -14.66
C PHE A 144 -16.65 11.91 -15.87
N ASN A 145 -17.80 12.40 -16.37
CA ASN A 145 -18.42 11.86 -17.58
C ASN A 145 -17.53 12.06 -18.81
N SER A 146 -16.85 13.21 -18.92
CA SER A 146 -15.81 13.44 -19.94
C SER A 146 -14.67 12.44 -19.81
N ALA A 147 -14.22 12.12 -18.59
CA ALA A 147 -13.18 11.11 -18.38
C ALA A 147 -13.65 9.71 -18.78
N VAL A 148 -14.87 9.31 -18.43
CA VAL A 148 -15.49 8.03 -18.85
C VAL A 148 -15.58 7.93 -20.37
N HIS A 149 -15.98 9.02 -21.03
CA HIS A 149 -16.02 9.09 -22.49
C HIS A 149 -14.61 8.97 -23.11
N ALA A 150 -13.62 9.68 -22.57
CA ALA A 150 -12.23 9.58 -23.02
C ALA A 150 -11.65 8.17 -22.85
N ILE A 151 -11.91 7.49 -21.72
CA ILE A 151 -11.52 6.08 -21.50
C ILE A 151 -12.13 5.17 -22.57
N THR A 152 -13.39 5.41 -22.94
CA THR A 152 -14.08 4.65 -23.99
C THR A 152 -13.45 4.88 -25.36
N GLN A 153 -13.05 6.12 -25.67
CA GLN A 153 -12.32 6.45 -26.91
C GLN A 153 -10.94 5.78 -26.95
N ILE A 154 -10.22 5.75 -25.82
CA ILE A 154 -8.93 5.06 -25.68
C ILE A 154 -9.10 3.56 -25.87
N HIS A 155 -10.14 2.93 -25.31
CA HIS A 155 -10.45 1.53 -25.58
C HIS A 155 -10.64 1.27 -27.09
N GLY A 156 -11.30 2.21 -27.79
CA GLY A 156 -11.42 2.18 -29.26
C GLY A 156 -10.09 2.32 -30.01
N LEU A 157 -9.09 3.02 -29.46
CA LEU A 157 -7.72 3.04 -30.01
C LEU A 157 -7.08 1.65 -29.91
N PHE A 158 -7.15 1.01 -28.74
CA PHE A 158 -6.64 -0.35 -28.57
C PHE A 158 -7.31 -1.32 -29.52
N ALA A 159 -8.63 -1.24 -29.71
CA ALA A 159 -9.37 -2.10 -30.64
C ALA A 159 -8.83 -2.01 -32.08
N ARG A 160 -8.46 -0.81 -32.54
CA ARG A 160 -7.87 -0.61 -33.86
C ARG A 160 -6.47 -1.21 -33.98
N SER A 161 -5.71 -1.24 -32.89
CA SER A 161 -4.32 -1.75 -32.90
C SER A 161 -4.23 -3.27 -32.73
N VAL A 162 -5.09 -3.89 -31.92
CA VAL A 162 -5.04 -5.34 -31.64
C VAL A 162 -6.11 -6.16 -32.37
N GLY A 163 -7.05 -5.50 -33.04
CA GLY A 163 -8.21 -6.10 -33.70
C GLY A 163 -9.44 -6.11 -32.80
N THR A 164 -10.55 -5.56 -33.29
CA THR A 164 -11.81 -5.42 -32.55
C THR A 164 -12.38 -6.76 -32.11
N GLU A 165 -12.26 -7.79 -32.94
CA GLU A 165 -12.70 -9.16 -32.66
C GLU A 165 -11.82 -9.87 -31.61
N ASN A 166 -10.60 -9.37 -31.39
CA ASN A 166 -9.66 -9.92 -30.41
C ASN A 166 -9.73 -9.19 -29.07
N LEU A 167 -10.31 -7.99 -29.03
CA LEU A 167 -10.43 -7.21 -27.80
C LEU A 167 -11.69 -7.62 -27.01
N GLU A 168 -11.50 -7.95 -25.74
CA GLU A 168 -12.59 -8.15 -24.79
C GLU A 168 -13.38 -6.85 -24.56
N GLN A 169 -14.62 -6.97 -24.09
CA GLN A 169 -15.43 -5.81 -23.72
C GLN A 169 -14.69 -4.90 -22.72
N CYS A 170 -14.86 -3.58 -22.87
CA CYS A 170 -14.24 -2.59 -21.99
C CYS A 170 -14.62 -2.85 -20.52
N GLY A 171 -13.66 -3.35 -19.75
CA GLY A 171 -13.81 -3.59 -18.30
C GLY A 171 -13.30 -2.44 -17.42
N MET A 172 -12.83 -1.34 -18.01
CA MET A 172 -12.30 -0.18 -17.26
C MET A 172 -13.43 0.69 -16.69
N VAL A 173 -14.59 0.68 -17.35
CA VAL A 173 -15.80 1.38 -16.94
C VAL A 173 -16.86 0.35 -16.59
N SER A 174 -17.48 0.51 -15.42
CA SER A 174 -18.56 -0.32 -14.91
C SER A 174 -19.72 0.55 -14.44
N HIS A 175 -20.84 -0.05 -14.06
CA HIS A 175 -21.99 0.67 -13.50
C HIS A 175 -22.34 0.07 -12.14
N SER A 176 -22.65 0.92 -11.17
CA SER A 176 -23.15 0.54 -9.85
C SER A 176 -24.29 1.49 -9.48
N GLU A 177 -25.47 0.96 -9.17
CA GLU A 177 -26.63 1.75 -8.71
C GLU A 177 -26.85 3.01 -9.58
N ASP A 178 -26.88 2.82 -10.90
CA ASP A 178 -27.06 3.85 -11.94
C ASP A 178 -25.90 4.81 -12.21
N HIS A 179 -24.81 4.73 -11.45
CA HIS A 179 -23.64 5.60 -11.67
C HIS A 179 -22.50 4.89 -12.39
N SER A 180 -21.89 5.60 -13.35
CA SER A 180 -20.64 5.17 -13.99
C SER A 180 -19.50 5.12 -12.98
N CYS A 181 -18.77 4.01 -12.99
CA CYS A 181 -17.65 3.73 -12.10
C CYS A 181 -16.41 3.40 -12.92
N VAL A 182 -15.24 3.93 -12.53
CA VAL A 182 -13.96 3.65 -13.18
C VAL A 182 -13.08 2.82 -12.23
N GLU A 183 -12.63 1.64 -12.67
CA GLU A 183 -11.70 0.80 -11.90
C GLU A 183 -10.28 0.95 -12.46
N THR A 184 -9.33 1.27 -11.59
CA THR A 184 -7.90 1.22 -11.89
C THR A 184 -7.19 0.34 -10.87
N SER A 185 -6.17 -0.39 -11.30
CA SER A 185 -5.47 -1.33 -10.43
C SER A 185 -4.02 -1.51 -10.84
N ASN A 186 -3.15 -1.84 -9.89
CA ASN A 186 -1.77 -2.22 -10.16
C ASN A 186 -1.43 -3.52 -9.44
N ARG A 187 -0.70 -4.42 -10.11
CA ARG A 187 -0.25 -5.68 -9.50
C ARG A 187 0.94 -5.39 -8.61
N TYR A 188 1.01 -6.08 -7.47
CA TYR A 188 2.20 -6.00 -6.62
C TYR A 188 3.41 -6.67 -7.25
N PHE A 189 3.18 -7.65 -8.12
CA PHE A 189 4.24 -8.48 -8.67
C PHE A 189 4.11 -8.68 -10.17
N THR A 190 5.28 -8.78 -10.79
CA THR A 190 5.46 -9.26 -12.15
C THR A 190 6.23 -10.58 -12.12
N PRO A 191 5.86 -11.60 -12.91
CA PRO A 191 6.66 -12.81 -13.04
C PRO A 191 8.03 -12.52 -13.65
N LYS A 192 9.11 -13.01 -13.04
CA LYS A 192 10.49 -12.78 -13.53
C LYS A 192 10.74 -13.32 -14.94
N LYS A 193 9.97 -14.32 -15.36
CA LYS A 193 10.05 -14.86 -16.73
C LYS A 193 9.56 -13.89 -17.82
N ASP A 194 8.79 -12.88 -17.43
CA ASP A 194 8.18 -11.91 -18.36
C ASP A 194 9.03 -10.64 -18.50
N VAL A 195 10.23 -10.62 -17.89
CA VAL A 195 11.09 -9.44 -17.75
C VAL A 195 12.55 -9.83 -17.88
N THR A 196 13.32 -9.04 -18.64
CA THR A 196 14.73 -9.35 -18.96
C THR A 196 15.68 -8.65 -18.00
N SER A 197 15.41 -7.39 -17.67
CA SER A 197 16.30 -6.55 -16.85
C SER A 197 15.50 -5.55 -16.04
N CYS A 198 15.06 -5.95 -14.84
CA CYS A 198 14.44 -5.02 -13.91
C CYS A 198 15.12 -5.03 -12.54
N THR A 199 15.22 -3.83 -11.99
CA THR A 199 15.65 -3.61 -10.60
C THR A 199 14.47 -3.88 -9.68
N SER A 200 14.66 -4.75 -8.69
CA SER A 200 13.64 -4.96 -7.67
C SER A 200 13.58 -3.73 -6.76
N ILE A 201 12.37 -3.21 -6.57
CA ILE A 201 12.05 -2.19 -5.57
C ILE A 201 11.61 -2.90 -4.29
N GLN A 202 11.98 -2.36 -3.13
CA GLN A 202 11.52 -2.88 -1.84
C GLN A 202 10.19 -2.22 -1.45
N PHE A 203 9.29 -2.99 -0.86
CA PHE A 203 8.05 -2.42 -0.32
C PHE A 203 8.34 -1.47 0.83
N SER A 204 7.66 -0.32 0.83
CA SER A 204 7.65 0.58 1.98
C SER A 204 7.04 -0.11 3.21
N PRO A 205 7.51 0.20 4.44
CA PRO A 205 6.85 -0.24 5.68
C PRO A 205 5.38 0.16 5.79
N ASP A 206 4.95 1.20 5.06
CA ASP A 206 3.54 1.61 5.01
C ASP A 206 2.67 0.69 4.13
N VAL A 207 3.31 -0.07 3.23
CA VAL A 207 2.67 -1.03 2.33
C VAL A 207 2.72 -2.44 2.91
N ASP A 208 3.90 -2.86 3.39
CA ASP A 208 4.14 -4.19 3.95
C ASP A 208 4.81 -4.12 5.34
N PRO A 209 4.07 -3.71 6.40
CA PRO A 209 4.63 -3.55 7.74
C PRO A 209 5.27 -4.80 8.35
N HIS A 210 4.90 -5.99 7.86
CA HIS A 210 5.33 -7.28 8.41
C HIS A 210 6.21 -8.09 7.45
N GLY A 211 6.48 -7.60 6.24
CA GLY A 211 7.25 -8.34 5.24
C GLY A 211 6.48 -9.49 4.57
N TYR A 212 5.16 -9.58 4.73
CA TYR A 212 4.37 -10.69 4.20
C TYR A 212 4.22 -10.64 2.68
N LEU A 213 4.14 -9.44 2.09
CA LEU A 213 4.16 -9.30 0.63
C LEU A 213 5.54 -9.67 0.10
N ALA A 214 6.61 -9.14 0.71
CA ALA A 214 7.98 -9.46 0.31
C ALA A 214 8.26 -10.97 0.37
N GLU A 215 7.82 -11.63 1.43
CA GLU A 215 7.92 -13.09 1.58
C GLU A 215 7.11 -13.84 0.51
N ALA A 216 5.89 -13.37 0.21
CA ALA A 216 5.00 -14.01 -0.76
C ALA A 216 5.49 -13.97 -2.21
N ALA A 217 6.41 -13.05 -2.55
CA ALA A 217 7.02 -12.99 -3.88
C ALA A 217 7.75 -14.30 -4.23
N GLY A 218 8.43 -14.89 -3.23
CA GLY A 218 9.27 -16.07 -3.43
C GLY A 218 10.33 -15.87 -4.54
N PRO A 219 10.78 -16.95 -5.22
CA PRO A 219 11.87 -16.85 -6.19
C PRO A 219 11.43 -16.33 -7.56
N ASN A 220 10.13 -16.46 -7.91
CA ASN A 220 9.64 -16.33 -9.30
C ASN A 220 8.93 -15.01 -9.59
N LEU A 221 8.62 -14.23 -8.57
CA LEU A 221 7.96 -12.93 -8.69
C LEU A 221 8.96 -11.84 -8.30
N PHE A 222 8.78 -10.65 -8.86
CA PHE A 222 9.52 -9.47 -8.44
C PHE A 222 8.58 -8.26 -8.42
N HIS A 223 8.94 -7.25 -7.64
CA HIS A 223 8.28 -5.96 -7.56
C HIS A 223 9.20 -4.91 -8.17
N GLY A 224 8.78 -4.26 -9.25
CA GLY A 224 9.57 -3.24 -9.95
C GLY A 224 8.85 -1.90 -10.06
N GLU A 225 9.41 -0.97 -10.82
CA GLU A 225 8.84 0.37 -11.04
C GLU A 225 7.41 0.32 -11.57
N ASP A 226 7.12 -0.61 -12.48
CA ASP A 226 5.77 -0.79 -13.03
C ASP A 226 4.74 -1.27 -12.00
N ASN A 227 5.18 -1.85 -10.89
CA ASN A 227 4.32 -2.34 -9.81
C ASN A 227 4.11 -1.32 -8.68
N GLU A 228 4.87 -0.21 -8.68
CA GLU A 228 4.82 0.79 -7.63
C GLU A 228 3.63 1.73 -7.81
N VAL A 229 3.02 2.11 -6.69
CA VAL A 229 1.93 3.10 -6.64
C VAL A 229 2.30 4.18 -5.65
N TYR A 230 2.27 5.43 -6.10
CA TYR A 230 2.56 6.56 -5.24
C TYR A 230 1.30 7.07 -4.53
N TYR A 231 1.46 7.44 -3.26
CA TYR A 231 0.37 7.93 -2.42
C TYR A 231 0.68 9.34 -1.98
N TYR A 232 -0.24 10.27 -2.26
CA TYR A 232 -0.08 11.67 -1.92
C TYR A 232 -1.27 12.22 -1.15
N GLU A 233 -1.05 13.33 -0.47
CA GLU A 233 -2.09 14.19 0.08
C GLU A 233 -1.86 15.60 -0.42
N ARG A 234 -2.94 16.26 -0.85
CA ARG A 234 -2.89 17.67 -1.21
C ARG A 234 -3.03 18.53 0.05
N THR A 235 -1.97 19.23 0.41
CA THR A 235 -1.99 20.26 1.45
C THR A 235 -2.15 21.63 0.83
N ILE A 236 -3.08 22.43 1.33
CA ILE A 236 -3.29 23.81 0.89
C ILE A 236 -2.51 24.72 1.85
N ASP A 237 -1.73 25.65 1.30
CA ASP A 237 -0.98 26.63 2.10
C ASP A 237 -1.94 27.56 2.87
N ARG A 238 -1.45 28.21 3.93
CA ARG A 238 -2.28 29.10 4.78
C ARG A 238 -2.98 30.23 4.02
N SER A 239 -2.45 30.60 2.84
CA SER A 239 -3.03 31.62 1.95
C SER A 239 -4.25 31.12 1.16
N GLY A 240 -4.47 29.81 1.09
CA GLY A 240 -5.52 29.19 0.26
C GLY A 240 -5.26 29.24 -1.24
N LYS A 241 -4.14 29.82 -1.69
CA LYS A 241 -3.84 30.04 -3.11
C LYS A 241 -2.97 28.95 -3.72
N ASP A 242 -2.06 28.40 -2.93
CA ASP A 242 -1.11 27.38 -3.37
C ASP A 242 -1.42 26.05 -2.71
N TYR A 243 -1.10 24.97 -3.41
CA TYR A 243 -1.18 23.62 -2.88
C TYR A 243 0.10 22.85 -3.16
N LYS A 244 0.37 21.85 -2.31
CA LYS A 244 1.50 20.94 -2.43
C LYS A 244 1.01 19.51 -2.29
N PHE A 245 1.66 18.60 -3.00
CA PHE A 245 1.45 17.16 -2.83
C PHE A 245 2.55 16.61 -1.94
N ILE A 246 2.17 16.07 -0.79
CA ILE A 246 3.11 15.44 0.14
C ILE A 246 2.89 13.91 0.13
N PRO A 247 3.96 13.10 0.20
CA PRO A 247 3.81 11.66 0.34
C PRO A 247 2.98 11.31 1.58
N THR A 248 2.10 10.30 1.45
CA THR A 248 1.23 9.86 2.54
C THR A 248 1.11 8.34 2.58
N ARG A 249 0.44 7.81 3.60
CA ARG A 249 0.26 6.37 3.77
C ARG A 249 -1.00 5.87 3.07
N PRO A 250 -0.98 4.65 2.49
CA PRO A 250 -2.16 4.06 1.85
C PRO A 250 -3.37 3.88 2.79
N GLY A 251 -3.10 3.66 4.08
CA GLY A 251 -4.13 3.52 5.11
C GLY A 251 -4.96 4.79 5.35
N LYS A 252 -4.51 5.96 4.87
CA LYS A 252 -5.22 7.24 5.06
C LYS A 252 -6.48 7.34 4.21
N PHE A 253 -6.52 6.71 3.04
CA PHE A 253 -7.64 6.76 2.11
C PHE A 253 -8.84 5.97 2.63
N GLN A 254 -10.02 6.57 2.60
CA GLN A 254 -11.29 6.00 3.03
C GLN A 254 -12.33 6.06 1.91
N VAL A 255 -13.26 5.10 1.91
CA VAL A 255 -14.41 5.15 1.01
C VAL A 255 -15.23 6.40 1.32
N GLY A 256 -15.52 7.19 0.29
CA GLY A 256 -16.17 8.50 0.38
C GLY A 256 -15.21 9.69 0.26
N ASP A 257 -13.89 9.47 0.28
CA ASP A 257 -12.91 10.54 0.06
C ASP A 257 -12.94 11.03 -1.40
N ILE A 258 -12.71 12.33 -1.60
CA ILE A 258 -12.47 12.91 -2.92
C ILE A 258 -10.98 12.75 -3.22
N VAL A 259 -10.68 12.07 -4.33
CA VAL A 259 -9.32 11.72 -4.72
C VAL A 259 -9.05 12.09 -6.17
N GLU A 260 -7.78 12.33 -6.47
CA GLU A 260 -7.24 12.33 -7.84
C GLU A 260 -6.45 11.05 -8.04
N VAL A 261 -6.66 10.35 -9.16
CA VAL A 261 -5.86 9.20 -9.55
C VAL A 261 -5.10 9.51 -10.83
N GLN A 262 -3.86 9.06 -10.88
CA GLN A 262 -3.07 9.02 -12.10
C GLN A 262 -3.01 7.59 -12.59
N THR A 263 -3.26 7.40 -13.88
CA THR A 263 -3.39 6.08 -14.48
C THR A 263 -2.76 6.06 -15.86
N SER A 264 -2.16 4.93 -16.20
CA SER A 264 -1.77 4.65 -17.58
C SER A 264 -2.64 3.55 -18.17
N PHE A 265 -2.57 3.36 -19.49
CA PHE A 265 -3.44 2.46 -20.22
C PHE A 265 -2.64 1.36 -20.90
N ILE A 266 -3.10 0.13 -20.72
CA ILE A 266 -2.49 -1.06 -21.34
C ILE A 266 -3.54 -1.97 -21.95
N ALA A 267 -3.14 -2.76 -22.94
CA ALA A 267 -3.84 -3.99 -23.31
C ALA A 267 -2.89 -5.19 -23.13
N VAL A 268 -3.35 -6.14 -22.31
CA VAL A 268 -2.61 -7.36 -22.00
C VAL A 268 -3.15 -8.54 -22.81
N PRO A 269 -2.27 -9.42 -23.32
CA PRO A 269 -2.71 -10.64 -23.98
C PRO A 269 -3.36 -11.60 -22.97
N LEU A 270 -4.44 -12.23 -23.41
CA LEU A 270 -5.13 -13.33 -22.76
C LEU A 270 -4.88 -14.64 -23.54
N ARG A 271 -5.58 -15.71 -23.15
CA ARG A 271 -5.62 -16.94 -23.94
C ARG A 271 -6.36 -16.72 -25.26
N ASP A 272 -6.17 -17.61 -26.21
CA ASP A 272 -6.92 -17.64 -27.48
C ASP A 272 -6.81 -16.35 -28.31
N ASN A 273 -5.63 -15.71 -28.25
CA ASN A 273 -5.33 -14.45 -28.95
C ASN A 273 -6.31 -13.31 -28.60
N LYS A 274 -6.94 -13.37 -27.42
CA LYS A 274 -7.75 -12.28 -26.89
C LYS A 274 -6.89 -11.26 -26.16
N PHE A 275 -7.36 -10.03 -26.07
CA PHE A 275 -6.70 -8.95 -25.35
C PHE A 275 -7.70 -8.30 -24.37
N LYS A 276 -7.21 -7.83 -23.24
CA LYS A 276 -8.00 -7.05 -22.29
C LYS A 276 -7.34 -5.70 -22.03
N THR A 277 -8.09 -4.62 -22.24
CA THR A 277 -7.67 -3.28 -21.81
C THR A 277 -7.79 -3.14 -20.29
N SER A 278 -6.80 -2.50 -19.68
CA SER A 278 -6.79 -2.18 -18.26
C SER A 278 -6.14 -0.82 -18.03
N MET A 279 -6.48 -0.24 -16.89
CA MET A 279 -5.84 0.96 -16.36
C MET A 279 -4.87 0.56 -15.24
N ILE A 280 -3.59 0.94 -15.39
CA ILE A 280 -2.59 0.77 -14.33
C ILE A 280 -2.68 1.97 -13.40
N LEU A 281 -2.96 1.71 -12.12
CA LEU A 281 -2.89 2.74 -11.08
C LEU A 281 -1.42 3.15 -10.89
N ARG A 282 -1.09 4.42 -11.14
CA ARG A 282 0.27 4.97 -10.96
C ARG A 282 0.38 5.79 -9.68
N SER A 283 -0.64 6.58 -9.37
CA SER A 283 -0.72 7.27 -8.09
C SER A 283 -2.15 7.57 -7.66
N ILE A 284 -2.33 7.80 -6.37
CA ILE A 284 -3.56 8.30 -5.78
C ILE A 284 -3.27 9.44 -4.81
N THR A 285 -4.05 10.49 -4.91
CA THR A 285 -3.89 11.72 -4.14
C THR A 285 -5.17 12.05 -3.40
N LEU A 286 -5.08 12.22 -2.08
CA LEU A 286 -6.20 12.68 -1.26
C LEU A 286 -6.39 14.18 -1.48
N LEU A 287 -7.52 14.56 -2.07
CA LEU A 287 -7.87 15.97 -2.30
C LEU A 287 -8.69 16.54 -1.14
N GLU A 288 -9.65 15.76 -0.65
CA GLU A 288 -10.51 16.14 0.48
C GLU A 288 -11.10 14.88 1.16
N GLY A 289 -10.90 14.79 2.48
CA GLY A 289 -11.44 13.71 3.32
C GLY A 289 -12.37 14.21 4.43
N ARG A 290 -12.87 15.45 4.34
CA ARG A 290 -13.71 16.05 5.40
C ARG A 290 -15.01 15.27 5.60
N HIS A 291 -15.66 14.86 4.52
CA HIS A 291 -16.92 14.12 4.58
C HIS A 291 -16.81 12.79 5.32
N THR A 292 -15.71 12.06 5.13
CA THR A 292 -15.47 10.79 5.84
C THR A 292 -15.11 11.02 7.31
N GLN A 293 -14.36 12.09 7.61
CA GLN A 293 -14.05 12.51 8.98
C GLN A 293 -15.31 12.92 9.75
N ASP A 294 -16.17 13.75 9.17
CA ASP A 294 -17.42 14.20 9.78
C ASP A 294 -18.37 13.02 10.01
N ALA A 295 -18.48 12.12 9.03
CA ALA A 295 -19.28 10.90 9.17
C ALA A 295 -18.76 9.99 10.29
N ALA A 296 -17.44 9.86 10.44
CA ALA A 296 -16.84 9.11 11.55
C ALA A 296 -17.13 9.76 12.91
N ALA A 297 -16.99 11.09 13.01
CA ALA A 297 -17.29 11.84 14.24
C ALA A 297 -18.78 11.75 14.62
N ALA A 298 -19.69 11.81 13.64
CA ALA A 298 -21.11 11.64 13.84
C ALA A 298 -21.45 10.23 14.33
N LYS A 299 -20.85 9.18 13.75
CA LYS A 299 -21.01 7.79 14.22
C LYS A 299 -20.59 7.62 15.67
N VAL A 300 -19.44 8.16 16.06
CA VAL A 300 -18.97 8.12 17.47
C VAL A 300 -19.95 8.84 18.39
N SER A 301 -20.42 10.02 17.99
CA SER A 301 -21.39 10.79 18.77
C SER A 301 -22.70 10.03 18.98
N GLN A 302 -23.23 9.38 17.93
CA GLN A 302 -24.43 8.54 18.03
C GLN A 302 -24.23 7.35 18.99
N LEU A 303 -23.07 6.71 18.97
CA LEU A 303 -22.76 5.60 19.89
C LEU A 303 -22.67 6.04 21.35
N LEU A 304 -22.28 7.29 21.62
CA LEU A 304 -22.20 7.85 22.98
C LEU A 304 -23.56 8.33 23.51
N MET A 305 -24.49 8.73 22.62
CA MET A 305 -25.83 9.21 23.03
C MET A 305 -26.84 8.10 23.35
N HIS A 306 -26.57 6.86 22.95
CA HIS A 306 -27.40 5.71 23.34
C HIS A 306 -26.81 5.01 24.58
N PRO A 307 -27.56 4.88 25.69
CA PRO A 307 -27.07 4.19 26.87
C PRO A 307 -26.92 2.70 26.57
N ARG A 308 -25.69 2.26 26.27
CA ARG A 308 -25.37 0.84 26.24
C ARG A 308 -25.26 0.32 27.67
N SER A 309 -26.02 -0.74 27.95
CA SER A 309 -25.86 -1.56 29.14
C SER A 309 -24.38 -1.98 29.30
N GLN A 310 -23.83 -1.67 30.47
CA GLN A 310 -22.52 -2.10 30.99
C GLN A 310 -21.38 -2.22 29.96
N VAL A 311 -20.89 -1.09 29.46
CA VAL A 311 -19.51 -1.05 28.95
C VAL A 311 -18.57 -1.24 30.15
N LYS A 312 -17.76 -2.30 30.17
CA LYS A 312 -16.61 -2.41 31.08
C LYS A 312 -15.66 -1.27 30.75
N VAL A 313 -15.81 -0.15 31.45
CA VAL A 313 -14.89 0.98 31.36
C VAL A 313 -13.54 0.50 31.87
N PHE A 314 -12.55 0.41 30.99
CA PHE A 314 -11.16 0.35 31.44
C PHE A 314 -10.84 1.67 32.14
N ARG A 315 -10.84 1.64 33.47
CA ARG A 315 -10.34 2.75 34.28
C ARG A 315 -8.85 2.90 33.97
N ARG A 316 -8.50 3.96 33.24
CA ARG A 316 -7.10 4.39 33.14
C ARG A 316 -6.74 5.05 34.46
N ARG A 317 -5.74 4.53 35.18
CA ARG A 317 -5.13 5.27 36.28
C ARG A 317 -4.32 6.41 35.67
N VAL A 318 -4.90 7.60 35.63
CA VAL A 318 -4.20 8.84 35.26
C VAL A 318 -4.08 9.67 36.53
N GLY A 319 -2.84 9.98 36.91
CA GLY A 319 -2.48 10.81 38.06
C GLY A 319 -1.28 10.26 38.85
N TYR A 320 -0.51 11.16 39.47
CA TYR A 320 0.43 10.86 40.56
C TYR A 320 -0.36 10.57 41.85
N GLY A 321 -1.05 9.42 41.91
CA GLY A 321 -1.88 9.02 43.06
C GLY A 321 -1.10 8.32 44.18
N ASP A 322 0.21 8.19 44.05
CA ASP A 322 1.04 7.45 45.02
C ASP A 322 1.65 8.34 46.12
N GLU A 323 1.54 9.67 46.03
CA GLU A 323 2.07 10.57 47.07
C GLU A 323 1.23 10.57 48.36
N GLU A 324 -0.10 10.49 48.28
CA GLU A 324 -0.94 10.41 49.49
C GLU A 324 -0.85 9.05 50.21
N MET A 325 -0.68 7.95 49.45
CA MET A 325 -0.49 6.62 50.05
C MET A 325 0.91 6.44 50.65
N ALA A 326 1.93 7.14 50.13
CA ALA A 326 3.26 7.17 50.73
C ALA A 326 3.24 7.90 52.10
N ILE A 327 2.50 9.01 52.21
CA ILE A 327 2.35 9.77 53.47
C ILE A 327 1.58 8.94 54.52
N ALA A 328 0.54 8.21 54.14
CA ALA A 328 -0.22 7.36 55.06
C ALA A 328 0.62 6.19 55.59
N ARG A 329 1.43 5.54 54.74
CA ARG A 329 2.34 4.44 55.18
C ARG A 329 3.49 4.94 56.04
N ALA A 330 4.03 6.13 55.76
CA ALA A 330 5.08 6.74 56.58
C ALA A 330 4.58 7.20 57.97
N LYS A 331 3.28 7.50 58.13
CA LYS A 331 2.68 7.81 59.43
C LYS A 331 2.38 6.58 60.29
N MET A 332 2.13 5.42 59.67
CA MET A 332 1.88 4.16 60.42
C MET A 332 3.16 3.49 60.93
N THR A 333 4.33 3.79 60.37
CA THR A 333 5.63 3.26 60.83
C THR A 333 6.20 3.97 62.06
N ARG A 334 5.49 4.96 62.61
CA ARG A 334 5.94 5.81 63.73
C ARG A 334 5.17 5.58 65.05
N MET A 335 4.38 4.51 65.12
CA MET A 335 3.70 4.07 66.34
C MET A 335 4.23 2.70 66.78
N ASP A 336 5.49 2.64 67.19
CA ASP A 336 5.91 1.67 68.20
C ASP A 336 6.14 2.47 69.48
N ILE A 337 5.28 2.26 70.47
CA ILE A 337 5.44 2.76 71.83
C ILE A 337 5.52 1.55 72.75
N ASP A 338 6.73 1.37 73.26
CA ASP A 338 7.22 0.78 74.50
C ASP A 338 6.42 -0.35 75.20
N GLU A 339 7.17 -1.45 75.36
CA GLU A 339 6.96 -2.54 76.30
C GLU A 339 6.84 -2.01 77.75
N HIS A 340 5.82 -2.48 78.47
CA HIS A 340 5.94 -2.70 79.92
C HIS A 340 5.02 -3.83 80.40
N GLU A 341 5.64 -4.72 81.18
CA GLU A 341 5.13 -5.92 81.85
C GLU A 341 4.01 -5.60 82.86
N ASP A 342 3.01 -6.51 82.99
CA ASP A 342 2.73 -7.19 84.28
C ASP A 342 1.54 -8.18 84.24
N SER A 343 1.88 -9.44 84.55
CA SER A 343 1.22 -10.44 85.40
C SER A 343 -0.27 -10.89 85.26
N HIS A 344 -0.38 -12.24 85.14
CA HIS A 344 -1.33 -13.19 85.75
C HIS A 344 -2.85 -13.12 85.49
N HIS A 345 -3.40 -14.14 84.81
CA HIS A 345 -4.06 -15.30 85.47
C HIS A 345 -4.49 -16.39 84.47
N ASP A 346 -4.45 -17.63 84.97
CA ASP A 346 -4.66 -18.91 84.31
C ASP A 346 -6.13 -19.17 83.90
N ASN A 347 -6.35 -19.90 82.80
CA ASN A 347 -7.00 -21.22 82.84
C ASN A 347 -7.19 -21.87 81.45
N GLU A 348 -6.53 -23.03 81.32
CA GLU A 348 -7.03 -24.34 80.87
C GLU A 348 -8.03 -24.54 79.71
N ASN A 349 -7.66 -25.56 78.93
CA ASN A 349 -8.49 -26.60 78.28
C ASN A 349 -9.09 -26.27 76.90
N ILE A 350 -9.15 -27.17 75.91
CA ILE A 350 -8.69 -28.55 75.67
C ILE A 350 -9.11 -28.82 74.21
N GLU A 351 -8.29 -29.56 73.45
CA GLU A 351 -8.64 -30.49 72.34
C GLU A 351 -9.54 -30.01 71.17
N ASP A 352 -9.57 -30.60 69.99
CA ASP A 352 -8.72 -31.49 69.18
C ASP A 352 -9.58 -31.72 67.91
N THR A 353 -9.06 -32.46 66.95
CA THR A 353 -9.77 -33.12 65.84
C THR A 353 -10.26 -32.21 64.68
N SER A 354 -9.67 -32.25 63.47
CA SER A 354 -9.41 -33.35 62.54
C SER A 354 -10.63 -33.79 61.72
N VAL A 355 -10.43 -33.76 60.40
CA VAL A 355 -10.75 -34.84 59.44
C VAL A 355 -12.15 -34.89 58.81
N SER A 356 -12.09 -35.27 57.53
CA SER A 356 -13.07 -35.99 56.72
C SER A 356 -13.82 -35.10 55.73
N SER A 357 -13.40 -35.01 54.46
CA SER A 357 -13.41 -36.05 53.41
C SER A 357 -14.77 -36.22 52.75
N LYS A 358 -14.66 -36.64 51.47
CA LYS A 358 -15.67 -37.21 50.58
C LYS A 358 -16.58 -36.23 49.85
N SER A 359 -16.99 -36.49 48.62
CA SER A 359 -16.52 -37.32 47.48
C SER A 359 -17.62 -37.16 46.43
N ASP A 360 -17.36 -37.64 45.22
CA ASP A 360 -18.37 -38.10 44.26
C ASP A 360 -19.18 -36.99 43.57
N ASP A 361 -19.58 -37.09 42.31
CA ASP A 361 -19.28 -37.99 41.20
C ASP A 361 -20.06 -37.42 40.00
N THR A 362 -19.81 -38.01 38.83
CA THR A 362 -20.70 -38.05 37.65
C THR A 362 -20.79 -36.77 36.81
N ASN A 363 -20.11 -36.69 35.65
CA ASN A 363 -20.47 -37.30 34.36
C ASN A 363 -21.94 -37.14 33.99
N LEU A 364 -22.20 -36.47 32.86
CA LEU A 364 -23.10 -36.93 31.79
C LEU A 364 -22.92 -36.01 30.58
N ASP A 365 -22.47 -36.65 29.50
CA ASP A 365 -22.62 -36.41 28.04
C ASP A 365 -22.87 -35.00 27.47
#